data_AF-A0A858WW10-F1
#
_entry.id   AF-A0A858WW10-F1
#
_cell.length_a   1.000
_cell.length_b   1.000
_cell.length_c   1.000
_cell.angle_alpha   90.00
_cell.angle_beta   90.00
_cell.angle_gamma   90.00
#
_symmetry.space_group_name_H-M   'P 1'
#
loop_
_entity.id
_entity.type
_entity.pdbx_description
1 polymer ?
#
loop_
_entity_poly.entity_id
_entity_poly.type
_entity_poly.pdbx_seq_one_letter_code
_entity_poly.pdbx_strand_id
1 'polypeptide(L)'
;MRVSIQKLTGDTVCAGAHVGHLVLVKLLGEVNREHSVPELVFLDFADVEIATASFLRESVLAFRDFVRQQRPTYYPLLANANVQVSEELKMLLDLQGGALLACELDIGNQTTNIQLLGRLEGKQQLAFKLVGERGETDAAQLQLEFGENEGVKQTAWNNRLAALAASGLIIETSRGRAKRYRSLLGGVYDGC
;
A
#
# COMPACT_ATOMS: atom_id res chain seq x y z
N MET A 1 -5.06 8.10 -9.49
CA MET A 1 -4.47 7.72 -10.79
C MET A 1 -4.51 6.21 -11.05
N ARG A 2 -4.78 5.76 -12.29
CA ARG A 2 -4.66 4.36 -12.74
C ARG A 2 -3.57 4.26 -13.81
N VAL A 3 -2.63 3.33 -13.65
CA VAL A 3 -1.50 3.11 -14.56
C VAL A 3 -1.46 1.65 -14.99
N SER A 4 -1.66 1.39 -16.29
CA SER A 4 -1.63 0.03 -16.85
C SER A 4 -0.18 -0.45 -17.00
N ILE A 5 0.16 -1.53 -16.31
CA ILE A 5 1.51 -2.12 -16.36
C ILE A 5 1.80 -2.72 -17.73
N GLN A 6 0.82 -3.40 -18.33
CA GLN A 6 0.94 -3.94 -19.69
C GLN A 6 1.27 -2.84 -20.71
N LYS A 7 0.65 -1.65 -20.60
CA LYS A 7 0.97 -0.53 -21.51
C LYS A 7 2.37 0.03 -21.28
N LEU A 8 2.86 0.01 -20.03
CA LEU A 8 4.22 0.44 -19.72
C LEU A 8 5.27 -0.55 -20.21
N THR A 9 5.01 -1.85 -20.18
CA THR A 9 5.93 -2.88 -20.67
C THR A 9 5.81 -3.09 -22.18
N GLY A 10 4.60 -2.97 -22.73
CA GLY A 10 4.25 -3.40 -24.08
C GLY A 10 4.07 -4.91 -24.20
N ASP A 11 3.98 -5.64 -23.09
CA ASP A 11 4.01 -7.10 -23.04
C ASP A 11 3.12 -7.65 -21.89
N THR A 12 2.55 -8.83 -22.08
CA THR A 12 1.77 -9.56 -21.07
C THR A 12 2.67 -10.40 -20.15
N VAL A 13 3.92 -10.68 -20.57
CA VAL A 13 4.93 -11.37 -19.76
C VAL A 13 5.97 -10.37 -19.24
N CYS A 14 5.80 -9.98 -17.99
CA CYS A 14 6.65 -9.02 -17.29
C CYS A 14 7.77 -9.73 -16.52
N ALA A 15 8.87 -10.06 -17.22
CA ALA A 15 9.96 -10.85 -16.63
C ALA A 15 11.29 -10.08 -16.51
N GLY A 16 11.94 -10.26 -15.36
CA GLY A 16 13.31 -9.83 -15.13
C GLY A 16 13.46 -8.42 -14.54
N ALA A 17 14.55 -8.25 -13.78
CA ALA A 17 14.91 -7.02 -13.08
C ALA A 17 15.07 -5.81 -14.02
N HIS A 18 15.68 -6.00 -15.19
CA HIS A 18 15.91 -4.92 -16.14
C HIS A 18 14.59 -4.31 -16.64
N VAL A 19 13.62 -5.14 -17.02
CA VAL A 19 12.29 -4.68 -17.45
C VAL A 19 11.57 -3.98 -16.29
N GLY A 20 11.67 -4.54 -15.07
CA GLY A 20 11.10 -3.92 -13.87
C GLY A 20 11.65 -2.52 -13.62
N HIS A 21 12.96 -2.33 -13.77
CA HIS A 21 13.60 -1.03 -13.62
C HIS A 21 13.14 -0.02 -14.69
N LEU A 22 12.96 -0.45 -15.94
CA LEU A 22 12.41 0.43 -16.99
C LEU A 22 10.98 0.86 -16.68
N VAL A 23 10.15 -0.03 -16.14
CA VAL A 23 8.80 0.31 -15.68
C VAL A 23 8.85 1.28 -14.51
N LEU A 24 9.76 1.10 -13.55
CA LEU A 24 9.95 2.05 -12.45
C LEU A 24 10.22 3.46 -12.97
N VAL A 25 11.14 3.63 -13.92
CA VAL A 25 11.44 4.96 -14.50
C VAL A 25 10.19 5.59 -15.12
N LYS A 26 9.37 4.81 -15.83
CA LYS A 26 8.10 5.29 -16.39
C LYS A 26 7.09 5.67 -15.30
N LEU A 27 6.93 4.84 -14.27
CA LEU A 27 6.06 5.13 -13.13
C LEU A 27 6.46 6.41 -12.39
N LEU A 28 7.77 6.64 -12.20
CA LEU A 28 8.29 7.87 -11.62
C LEU A 28 8.01 9.10 -12.49
N GLY A 29 7.94 8.92 -13.81
CA GLY A 29 7.51 9.95 -14.75
C GLY A 29 6.03 10.35 -14.61
N GLU A 30 5.16 9.42 -14.21
CA GLU A 30 3.73 9.68 -13.98
C GLU A 30 3.48 10.49 -12.71
N VAL A 31 4.25 10.24 -11.64
CA VAL A 31 4.12 10.96 -10.34
C VAL A 31 4.91 12.26 -10.28
N ASN A 32 5.07 12.97 -11.40
CA ASN A 32 6.00 14.11 -11.51
C ASN A 32 5.54 15.39 -10.79
N ARG A 33 4.25 15.54 -10.48
CA ARG A 33 3.70 16.70 -9.76
C ARG A 33 3.68 16.47 -8.26
N GLU A 34 3.79 17.57 -7.52
CA GLU A 34 3.56 17.58 -6.08
C GLU A 34 2.06 17.77 -5.84
N HIS A 35 1.46 16.92 -5.00
CA HIS A 35 0.03 16.94 -4.70
C HIS A 35 -0.15 17.32 -3.24
N SER A 36 -1.05 18.28 -2.97
CA SER A 36 -1.38 18.69 -1.60
C SER A 36 -2.35 17.73 -0.90
N VAL A 37 -2.92 16.76 -1.63
CA VAL A 37 -3.87 15.78 -1.11
C VAL A 37 -3.38 14.36 -1.39
N PRO A 38 -3.68 13.39 -0.51
CA PRO A 38 -3.41 11.98 -0.74
C PRO A 38 -4.02 11.49 -2.06
N GLU A 39 -3.22 10.85 -2.90
CA GLU A 39 -3.63 10.27 -4.17
C GLU A 39 -3.30 8.77 -4.22
N LEU A 40 -4.31 7.97 -4.55
CA LEU A 40 -4.15 6.54 -4.81
C LEU A 40 -3.56 6.32 -6.21
N VAL A 41 -2.57 5.44 -6.31
CA VAL A 41 -1.95 5.05 -7.57
C VAL A 41 -2.22 3.56 -7.79
N PHE A 42 -3.22 3.27 -8.62
CA PHE A 42 -3.57 1.90 -8.99
C PHE A 42 -2.61 1.39 -10.07
N LEU A 43 -1.72 0.48 -9.69
CA LEU A 43 -0.85 -0.26 -10.59
C LEU A 43 -1.66 -1.41 -11.17
N ASP A 44 -2.17 -1.23 -12.38
CA ASP A 44 -3.18 -2.09 -12.99
C ASP A 44 -2.56 -3.20 -13.85
N PHE A 45 -2.82 -4.44 -13.43
CA PHE A 45 -2.29 -5.69 -13.98
C PHE A 45 -3.32 -6.49 -14.81
N ALA A 46 -4.48 -5.91 -15.15
CA ALA A 46 -5.56 -6.64 -15.85
C ALA A 46 -5.10 -7.42 -17.11
N ASP A 47 -4.14 -6.87 -17.87
CA ASP A 47 -3.62 -7.47 -19.11
C ASP A 47 -2.23 -8.11 -18.94
N VAL A 48 -1.81 -8.41 -17.70
CA VAL A 48 -0.54 -9.07 -17.40
C VAL A 48 -0.81 -10.51 -17.01
N GLU A 49 -0.23 -11.45 -17.74
CA GLU A 49 -0.37 -12.89 -17.48
C GLU A 49 0.66 -13.35 -16.44
N ILE A 50 1.92 -12.92 -16.61
CA ILE A 50 3.03 -13.35 -15.76
C ILE A 50 3.83 -12.12 -15.33
N ALA A 51 4.15 -12.03 -14.05
CA ALA A 51 5.13 -11.09 -13.53
C ALA A 51 6.10 -11.82 -12.60
N THR A 52 7.41 -11.77 -12.88
CA THR A 52 8.40 -12.48 -12.05
C THR A 52 8.71 -11.69 -10.78
N ALA A 53 9.15 -12.35 -9.71
CA ALA A 53 9.57 -11.69 -8.47
C ALA A 53 10.61 -10.59 -8.70
N SER A 54 11.59 -10.84 -9.57
CA SER A 54 12.60 -9.84 -9.93
C SER A 54 12.01 -8.62 -10.63
N PHE A 55 11.00 -8.80 -11.49
CA PHE A 55 10.28 -7.68 -12.10
C PHE A 55 9.51 -6.89 -11.04
N LEU A 56 8.72 -7.57 -10.21
CA LEU A 56 7.86 -6.95 -9.18
C LEU A 56 8.66 -6.19 -8.12
N ARG A 57 9.82 -6.73 -7.74
CA ARG A 57 10.73 -6.07 -6.78
C ARG A 57 11.29 -4.77 -7.36
N GLU A 58 11.80 -4.79 -8.58
CA GLU A 58 12.41 -3.61 -9.21
C GLU A 58 11.40 -2.60 -9.77
N SER A 59 10.12 -2.97 -9.88
CA SER A 59 9.03 -2.08 -10.31
C SER A 59 8.13 -1.69 -9.15
N VAL A 60 7.17 -2.55 -8.78
CA VAL A 60 6.11 -2.27 -7.80
C VAL A 60 6.67 -1.89 -6.43
N LEU A 61 7.55 -2.72 -5.86
CA LEU A 61 8.08 -2.48 -4.51
C LEU A 61 9.04 -1.29 -4.49
N ALA A 62 9.96 -1.21 -5.46
CA ALA A 62 10.85 -0.07 -5.61
C ALA A 62 10.08 1.25 -5.80
N PHE A 63 8.98 1.24 -6.57
CA PHE A 63 8.12 2.40 -6.76
C PHE A 63 7.43 2.81 -5.47
N ARG A 64 6.82 1.86 -4.75
CA ARG A 64 6.25 2.09 -3.42
C ARG A 64 7.27 2.75 -2.52
N ASP A 65 8.44 2.15 -2.35
CA ASP A 65 9.45 2.63 -1.41
C ASP A 65 9.92 4.05 -1.78
N PHE A 66 10.14 4.30 -3.08
CA PHE A 66 10.50 5.62 -3.56
C PHE A 66 9.43 6.67 -3.24
N VAL A 67 8.17 6.44 -3.63
CA VAL A 67 7.12 7.45 -3.43
C VAL A 67 6.78 7.60 -1.95
N ARG A 68 6.80 6.54 -1.14
CA ARG A 68 6.54 6.67 0.29
C ARG A 68 7.63 7.45 1.02
N GLN A 69 8.88 7.39 0.53
CA GLN A 69 9.98 8.16 1.11
C GLN A 69 10.06 9.60 0.59
N GLN A 70 9.87 9.80 -0.72
CA GLN A 70 10.15 11.08 -1.39
C GLN A 70 8.89 11.89 -1.75
N ARG A 71 7.73 11.23 -1.89
CA ARG A 71 6.45 11.84 -2.28
C ARG A 71 5.27 11.23 -1.51
N PRO A 72 5.20 11.43 -0.18
CA PRO A 72 4.34 10.68 0.73
C PRO A 72 2.83 10.92 0.54
N THR A 73 2.44 11.76 -0.41
CA THR A 73 1.05 11.94 -0.85
C THR A 73 0.60 10.86 -1.83
N TYR A 74 1.49 10.11 -2.46
CA TYR A 74 1.12 9.00 -3.35
C TYR A 74 1.09 7.67 -2.62
N TYR A 75 0.02 6.91 -2.86
CA TYR A 75 -0.23 5.62 -2.22
C TYR A 75 -0.42 4.55 -3.28
N PRO A 76 0.61 3.77 -3.61
CA PRO A 76 0.50 2.70 -4.60
C PRO A 76 -0.33 1.53 -4.09
N LEU A 77 -1.18 0.99 -4.95
CA LEU A 77 -1.94 -0.24 -4.73
C LEU A 77 -1.79 -1.15 -5.93
N LEU A 78 -1.84 -2.46 -5.69
CA LEU A 78 -1.97 -3.44 -6.76
C LEU A 78 -3.44 -3.48 -7.21
N ALA A 79 -3.69 -3.36 -8.52
CA ALA A 79 -5.03 -3.44 -9.06
C ALA A 79 -5.12 -4.53 -10.13
N ASN A 80 -6.21 -5.30 -10.11
CA ASN A 80 -6.55 -6.31 -11.12
C ASN A 80 -5.43 -7.33 -11.40
N ALA A 81 -4.61 -7.64 -10.41
CA ALA A 81 -3.60 -8.68 -10.54
C ALA A 81 -4.26 -10.06 -10.52
N ASN A 82 -3.82 -10.93 -11.43
CA ASN A 82 -4.22 -12.33 -11.37
C ASN A 82 -3.60 -13.02 -10.15
N VAL A 83 -4.02 -14.28 -9.90
CA VAL A 83 -3.56 -15.07 -8.75
C VAL A 83 -2.04 -15.23 -8.75
N GLN A 84 -1.43 -15.57 -9.88
CA GLN A 84 0.00 -15.80 -9.99
C GLN A 84 0.83 -14.54 -9.67
N VAL A 85 0.43 -13.38 -10.21
CA VAL A 85 1.08 -12.09 -9.91
C VAL A 85 0.94 -11.73 -8.43
N SER A 86 -0.26 -11.93 -7.88
CA SER A 86 -0.54 -11.64 -6.47
C SER A 86 0.25 -12.54 -5.52
N GLU A 87 0.37 -13.83 -5.82
CA GLU A 87 1.17 -14.79 -5.05
C GLU A 87 2.66 -14.46 -5.10
N GLU A 88 3.19 -14.14 -6.28
CA GLU A 88 4.60 -13.75 -6.44
C GLU A 88 4.93 -12.49 -5.62
N LEU A 89 4.05 -11.49 -5.66
CA LEU A 89 4.23 -10.27 -4.87
C LEU A 89 4.09 -10.56 -3.37
N LYS A 90 3.13 -11.39 -2.97
CA LYS A 90 2.93 -11.78 -1.58
C LYS A 90 4.17 -12.49 -1.02
N MET A 91 4.79 -13.40 -1.77
CA MET A 91 6.03 -14.05 -1.35
C MET A 91 7.16 -13.04 -1.11
N LEU A 92 7.32 -12.05 -1.98
CA LEU A 92 8.30 -10.97 -1.77
C LEU A 92 8.02 -10.16 -0.50
N LEU A 93 6.75 -9.80 -0.28
CA LEU A 93 6.34 -9.04 0.89
C LEU A 93 6.55 -9.82 2.19
N ASP A 94 6.20 -11.10 2.20
CA ASP A 94 6.40 -12.00 3.35
C ASP A 94 7.89 -12.13 3.71
N LEU A 95 8.78 -12.23 2.71
CA LEU A 95 10.23 -12.29 2.91
C LEU A 95 10.82 -11.00 3.50
N GLN A 96 10.23 -9.85 3.16
CA GLN A 96 10.70 -8.53 3.61
C GLN A 96 9.99 -8.04 4.88
N GLY A 97 9.01 -8.79 5.42
CA GLY A 97 8.18 -8.36 6.54
C GLY A 97 7.32 -7.13 6.22
N GLY A 98 6.80 -7.07 4.99
CA GLY A 98 6.00 -5.96 4.49
C GLY A 98 4.59 -6.36 4.08
N ALA A 99 3.78 -5.34 3.74
CA ALA A 99 2.48 -5.55 3.15
C ALA A 99 2.14 -4.47 2.10
N LEU A 100 1.19 -4.77 1.23
CA LEU A 100 0.64 -3.88 0.21
C LEU A 100 -0.85 -4.17 0.04
N LEU A 101 -1.66 -3.15 -0.20
CA LEU A 101 -3.06 -3.36 -0.57
C LEU A 101 -3.19 -3.77 -2.04
N ALA A 102 -4.05 -4.75 -2.28
CA ALA A 102 -4.53 -5.16 -3.58
C ALA A 102 -6.05 -4.95 -3.68
N CYS A 103 -6.54 -4.73 -4.89
CA CYS A 103 -7.96 -4.59 -5.18
C CYS A 103 -8.28 -4.97 -6.62
N GLU A 104 -9.57 -5.09 -6.91
CA GLU A 104 -10.12 -5.05 -8.26
C GLU A 104 -10.68 -3.66 -8.54
N LEU A 105 -10.61 -3.22 -9.79
CA LEU A 105 -11.22 -1.99 -10.27
C LEU A 105 -12.33 -2.32 -11.26
N ASP A 106 -13.52 -1.80 -11.00
CA ASP A 106 -14.60 -1.85 -11.97
C ASP A 106 -14.43 -0.81 -13.10
N ILE A 107 -15.40 -0.79 -14.03
CA ILE A 107 -15.42 0.16 -15.16
C ILE A 107 -15.50 1.63 -14.69
N GLY A 108 -16.06 1.87 -13.50
CA GLY A 108 -16.16 3.18 -12.85
C GLY A 108 -14.94 3.56 -11.99
N ASN A 109 -13.88 2.76 -11.98
CA ASN A 109 -12.74 2.86 -11.05
C ASN A 109 -13.12 2.77 -9.57
N GLN A 110 -14.23 2.10 -9.25
CA GLN A 110 -14.54 1.74 -7.88
C GLN A 110 -13.74 0.49 -7.50
N THR A 111 -13.22 0.51 -6.27
CA THR A 111 -12.43 -0.60 -5.74
C THR A 111 -13.33 -1.66 -5.11
N THR A 112 -13.16 -2.90 -5.54
CA THR A 112 -13.76 -4.10 -4.95
C THR A 112 -12.69 -5.08 -4.51
N ASN A 113 -13.08 -6.14 -3.79
CA ASN A 113 -12.19 -7.25 -3.39
C ASN A 113 -10.85 -6.76 -2.79
N ILE A 114 -10.93 -5.91 -1.77
CA ILE A 114 -9.74 -5.28 -1.19
C ILE A 114 -9.04 -6.26 -0.25
N GLN A 115 -7.77 -6.54 -0.52
CA GLN A 115 -6.98 -7.53 0.20
C GLN A 115 -5.67 -6.94 0.68
N LEU A 116 -5.20 -7.39 1.84
CA LEU A 116 -3.83 -7.14 2.30
C LEU A 116 -2.92 -8.26 1.80
N LEU A 117 -2.00 -7.94 0.89
CA LEU A 117 -0.93 -8.85 0.48
C LEU A 117 0.25 -8.72 1.43
N GLY A 118 0.89 -9.84 1.74
CA GLY A 118 2.00 -9.91 2.69
C GLY A 118 1.52 -10.12 4.13
N ARG A 119 2.36 -9.73 5.10
CA ARG A 119 2.07 -9.84 6.53
C ARG A 119 2.54 -8.61 7.27
N LEU A 120 1.72 -8.19 8.23
CA LEU A 120 2.10 -7.23 9.24
C LEU A 120 2.54 -7.97 10.50
N GLU A 121 3.48 -7.41 11.25
CA GLU A 121 3.73 -7.89 12.60
C GLU A 121 2.44 -7.78 13.44
N GLY A 122 2.16 -8.72 14.34
CA GLY A 122 0.85 -8.81 15.01
C GLY A 122 0.40 -7.51 15.70
N LYS A 123 1.34 -6.73 16.22
CA LYS A 123 1.08 -5.41 16.83
C LYS A 123 0.69 -4.34 15.80
N GLN A 124 1.26 -4.38 14.60
CA GLN A 124 0.90 -3.49 13.49
C GLN A 124 -0.43 -3.92 12.85
N GLN A 125 -0.70 -5.23 12.75
CA GLN A 125 -1.96 -5.77 12.26
C GLN A 125 -3.15 -5.27 13.08
N LEU A 126 -3.04 -5.28 14.42
CA LEU A 126 -4.07 -4.71 15.29
C LEU A 126 -4.30 -3.21 15.02
N ALA A 127 -3.22 -2.42 14.95
CA ALA A 127 -3.34 -0.99 14.69
C ALA A 127 -4.00 -0.73 13.31
N PHE A 128 -3.64 -1.51 12.30
CA PHE A 128 -4.21 -1.41 10.96
C PHE A 128 -5.72 -1.72 10.95
N LYS A 129 -6.12 -2.82 11.60
CA LYS A 129 -7.53 -3.19 11.78
C LYS A 129 -8.33 -2.08 12.48
N LEU A 130 -7.83 -1.54 13.58
CA LEU A 130 -8.50 -0.48 14.35
C LEU A 130 -8.68 0.81 13.53
N VAL A 131 -7.73 1.15 12.66
CA VAL A 131 -7.87 2.29 11.73
C VAL A 131 -8.97 2.00 10.70
N GLY A 132 -9.03 0.79 10.16
CA GLY A 132 -10.07 0.35 9.22
C GLY A 132 -11.48 0.43 9.81
N GLU A 133 -11.66 -0.10 11.02
CA GLU A 133 -12.96 -0.13 11.72
C GLU A 133 -13.47 1.28 12.08
N ARG A 134 -12.57 2.22 12.41
CA ARG A 134 -12.94 3.57 12.85
C ARG A 134 -13.07 4.58 11.71
N GLY A 135 -12.53 4.25 10.54
CA GLY A 135 -12.35 5.19 9.44
C GLY A 135 -11.21 6.19 9.68
N GLU A 136 -11.19 6.88 10.82
CA GLU A 136 -10.12 7.82 11.24
C GLU A 136 -9.84 7.73 12.75
N THR A 137 -8.57 7.74 13.15
CA THR A 137 -8.14 7.69 14.56
C THR A 137 -6.78 8.39 14.79
N ASP A 138 -6.32 8.43 16.03
CA ASP A 138 -4.96 8.85 16.40
C ASP A 138 -4.40 8.02 17.58
N ALA A 139 -3.11 8.21 17.87
CA ALA A 139 -2.42 7.47 18.92
C ALA A 139 -2.99 7.73 20.32
N ALA A 140 -3.54 8.92 20.59
CA ALA A 140 -4.12 9.24 21.90
C ALA A 140 -5.45 8.51 22.10
N GLN A 141 -6.28 8.46 21.05
CA GLN A 141 -7.53 7.68 21.05
C GLN A 141 -7.26 6.20 21.24
N LEU A 142 -6.32 5.61 20.48
CA LEU A 142 -5.97 4.20 20.64
C LEU A 142 -5.38 3.91 22.03
N GLN A 143 -4.60 4.83 22.60
CA GLN A 143 -4.09 4.67 23.95
C GLN A 143 -5.20 4.66 25.00
N LEU A 144 -6.13 5.61 24.93
CA LEU A 144 -7.21 5.75 25.88
C LEU A 144 -8.07 4.48 25.93
N GLU A 145 -8.29 3.86 24.78
CA GLU A 145 -9.26 2.77 24.64
C GLU A 145 -8.63 1.38 24.74
N PHE A 146 -7.39 1.20 24.27
CA PHE A 146 -6.73 -0.11 24.21
C PHE A 146 -5.42 -0.18 24.98
N GLY A 147 -4.92 0.94 25.50
CA GLY A 147 -3.60 1.00 26.13
C GLY A 147 -3.41 0.05 27.31
N GLU A 148 -4.44 -0.11 28.15
CA GLU A 148 -4.41 -1.05 29.28
C GLU A 148 -4.39 -2.51 28.80
N ASN A 149 -5.29 -2.87 27.88
CA ASN A 149 -5.40 -4.22 27.33
C ASN A 149 -4.14 -4.64 26.56
N GLU A 150 -3.55 -3.71 25.80
CA GLU A 150 -2.36 -3.94 24.99
C GLU A 150 -1.05 -3.73 25.77
N GLY A 151 -1.13 -3.27 27.02
CA GLY A 151 0.03 -3.00 27.88
C GLY A 151 1.01 -1.98 27.27
N VAL A 152 0.53 -1.04 26.47
CA VAL A 152 1.38 -0.09 25.73
C VAL A 152 0.99 1.35 26.03
N LYS A 153 1.93 2.26 25.77
CA LYS A 153 1.75 3.71 25.90
C LYS A 153 1.53 4.36 24.53
N GLN A 154 1.07 5.60 24.54
CA GLN A 154 0.78 6.38 23.33
C GLN A 154 1.94 6.40 22.34
N THR A 155 3.19 6.46 22.80
CA THR A 155 4.39 6.41 21.94
C THR A 155 4.46 5.13 21.11
N ALA A 156 4.08 3.99 21.67
CA ALA A 156 4.07 2.72 20.96
C ALA A 156 2.98 2.69 19.87
N TRP A 157 1.79 3.22 20.18
CA TRP A 157 0.73 3.39 19.17
C TRP A 157 1.16 4.32 18.05
N ASN A 158 1.80 5.43 18.39
CA ASN A 158 2.32 6.38 17.41
C ASN A 158 3.35 5.71 16.47
N ASN A 159 4.24 4.89 17.01
CA ASN A 159 5.22 4.15 16.21
C ASN A 159 4.55 3.12 15.29
N ARG A 160 3.52 2.40 15.78
CA ARG A 160 2.74 1.45 14.96
C ARG A 160 2.04 2.17 13.80
N LEU A 161 1.36 3.28 14.08
CA LEU A 161 0.65 4.08 13.07
C LEU A 161 1.60 4.73 12.07
N ALA A 162 2.72 5.30 12.54
CA ALA A 162 3.73 5.88 11.67
C ALA A 162 4.36 4.84 10.74
N ALA A 163 4.61 3.62 11.22
CA ALA A 163 5.12 2.53 10.38
C ALA A 163 4.11 2.13 9.28
N LEU A 164 2.82 2.02 9.61
CA LEU A 164 1.76 1.76 8.64
C LEU A 164 1.61 2.89 7.60
N ALA A 165 1.76 4.14 8.04
CA ALA A 165 1.72 5.29 7.13
C ALA A 165 2.96 5.35 6.22
N ALA A 166 4.13 4.98 6.75
CA ALA A 166 5.37 4.88 6.00
C ALA A 166 5.30 3.77 4.95
N SER A 167 4.71 2.61 5.25
CA SER A 167 4.48 1.54 4.27
C SER A 167 3.36 1.87 3.27
N GLY A 168 2.62 2.95 3.49
CA GLY A 168 1.54 3.39 2.61
C GLY A 168 0.27 2.57 2.73
N LEU A 169 0.00 1.98 3.91
CA LEU A 169 -1.23 1.22 4.20
C LEU A 169 -2.32 2.09 4.85
N ILE A 170 -1.94 3.21 5.45
CA ILE A 170 -2.88 4.20 5.98
C ILE A 170 -2.43 5.61 5.60
N ILE A 171 -3.38 6.52 5.53
CA ILE A 171 -3.13 7.92 5.22
C ILE A 171 -2.87 8.67 6.51
N GLU A 172 -1.74 9.38 6.58
CA GLU A 172 -1.42 10.29 7.68
C GLU A 172 -1.76 11.72 7.25
N THR A 173 -2.46 12.46 8.11
CA THR A 173 -2.69 13.90 7.94
C THR A 173 -2.33 14.64 9.23
N SER A 174 -1.76 15.83 9.10
CA SER A 174 -1.47 16.69 10.25
C SER A 174 -2.67 17.60 10.53
N ARG A 175 -3.15 17.60 11.79
CA ARG A 175 -4.14 18.57 12.29
C ARG A 175 -3.54 19.30 13.49
N GLY A 176 -2.99 20.49 13.25
CA GLY A 176 -2.26 21.23 14.26
C GLY A 176 -1.00 20.48 14.72
N ARG A 177 -0.90 20.19 16.02
CA ARG A 177 0.22 19.43 16.61
C ARG A 177 0.01 17.92 16.62
N ALA A 178 -1.19 17.44 16.25
CA ALA A 178 -1.54 16.03 16.28
C ALA A 178 -1.59 15.44 14.86
N LYS A 179 -1.29 14.14 14.77
CA LYS A 179 -1.44 13.35 13.53
C LYS A 179 -2.72 12.55 13.58
N ARG A 180 -3.43 12.49 12.46
CA ARG A 180 -4.64 11.69 12.25
C ARG A 180 -4.36 10.65 11.18
N TYR A 181 -4.87 9.46 11.40
CA TYR A 181 -4.65 8.30 10.55
C TYR A 181 -5.96 7.75 10.06
N ARG A 182 -6.08 7.51 8.75
CA ARG A 182 -7.30 6.96 8.14
C ARG A 182 -7.00 5.85 7.14
N SER A 183 -8.00 5.01 6.92
CA SER A 183 -7.98 3.97 5.89
C SER A 183 -7.84 4.55 4.48
N LEU A 184 -7.21 3.81 3.56
CA LEU A 184 -7.02 4.19 2.15
C LEU A 184 -8.31 4.10 1.35
N LEU A 185 -9.00 2.96 1.47
CA LEU A 185 -10.16 2.61 0.66
C LEU A 185 -11.47 2.56 1.48
N GLY A 186 -11.40 2.83 2.78
CA GLY A 186 -12.52 2.68 3.71
C GLY A 186 -12.83 1.21 4.02
N GLY A 187 -13.36 0.94 5.22
CA GLY A 187 -13.80 -0.41 5.61
C GLY A 187 -12.72 -1.33 6.19
N VAL A 188 -13.12 -2.57 6.45
CA VAL A 188 -12.30 -3.68 6.96
C VAL A 188 -11.72 -4.45 5.78
N TYR A 189 -10.43 -4.76 5.86
CA TYR A 189 -9.70 -5.45 4.79
C TYR A 189 -9.66 -6.96 5.02
N ASP A 190 -9.88 -7.76 3.98
CA ASP A 190 -9.73 -9.22 4.06
C ASP A 190 -8.25 -9.59 4.21
N GLY A 191 -7.95 -10.52 5.13
CA GLY A 191 -6.60 -10.96 5.49
C GLY A 191 -6.00 -10.32 6.74
N CYS A 192 -6.77 -9.51 7.48
CA CYS A 192 -6.43 -9.05 8.84
C CYS A 192 -6.94 -9.95 9.95
#